data_AF-A0A511R4T5-F1
#
_entry.id   AF-A0A511R4T5-F1
#
_cell.length_a   1.000
_cell.length_b   1.000
_cell.length_c   1.000
_cell.angle_alpha   90.00
_cell.angle_beta   90.00
_cell.angle_gamma   90.00
#
_symmetry.space_group_name_H-M   'P 1'
#
loop_
_entity.id
_entity.type
_entity.pdbx_description
1 polymer ?
#
loop_
_entity_poly.entity_id
_entity_poly.type
_entity_poly.pdbx_seq_one_letter_code
_entity_poly.pdbx_strand_id
1 'polypeptide(L)'
;MKQYVLLAGLLGVAIAQGLNGVPAAYAGFAKWEKVATSGLPTGGPHAGQAKVVYANPAALKEWKSGRALPVGSIVVKTAGPTRAPTLIATMEKRRSGWYYEEYFPEGGRYVLKFGGPNGQQLCVGCHTGVQAKDFLFTRP
;
A
#
# COMPACT_ATOMS: atom_id res chain seq x y z
N MET A 1 -2.59 35.06 42.39
CA MET A 1 -3.53 34.92 41.26
C MET A 1 -2.81 34.23 40.12
N LYS A 2 -3.22 33.01 39.76
CA LYS A 2 -2.58 32.18 38.73
C LYS A 2 -3.07 32.62 37.36
N GLN A 3 -2.17 33.07 36.49
CA GLN A 3 -2.46 33.28 35.07
C GLN A 3 -2.02 32.02 34.31
N TYR A 4 -3.01 31.28 33.80
CA TYR A 4 -2.79 30.16 32.89
C TYR A 4 -2.75 30.70 31.46
N VAL A 5 -1.57 30.71 30.84
CA VAL A 5 -1.44 30.94 29.40
C VAL A 5 -1.84 29.65 28.70
N LEU A 6 -3.01 29.65 28.04
CA LEU A 6 -3.42 28.63 27.11
C LEU A 6 -2.63 28.80 25.81
N LEU A 7 -1.57 28.01 25.64
CA LEU A 7 -0.98 27.78 24.33
C LEU A 7 -1.89 26.84 23.53
N ALA A 8 -2.72 27.42 22.66
CA ALA A 8 -3.38 26.68 21.61
C ALA A 8 -2.33 26.24 20.59
N GLY A 9 -1.81 25.01 20.75
CA GLY A 9 -0.97 24.36 19.76
C GLY A 9 -1.78 24.08 18.50
N LEU A 10 -1.60 24.89 17.46
CA LEU A 10 -2.00 24.56 16.10
C LEU A 10 -1.26 23.28 15.67
N LEU A 11 -1.92 22.13 15.76
CA LEU A 11 -1.47 20.92 15.08
C LEU A 11 -1.58 21.19 13.58
N GLY A 12 -0.46 21.56 12.97
CA GLY A 12 -0.32 21.62 11.52
C GLY A 12 -0.54 20.23 10.94
N VAL A 13 -1.66 20.03 10.25
CA VAL A 13 -1.85 18.87 9.39
C VAL A 13 -0.93 19.07 8.20
N ALA A 14 0.27 18.48 8.27
CA ALA A 14 1.12 18.36 7.10
C ALA A 14 0.41 17.45 6.09
N ILE A 15 -0.35 18.06 5.17
CA ILE A 15 -0.93 17.35 4.04
C ILE A 15 0.26 16.87 3.22
N ALA A 16 0.47 15.56 3.16
CA ALA A 16 1.41 14.96 2.24
C ALA A 16 0.92 15.30 0.82
N GLN A 17 1.43 16.39 0.25
CA GLN A 17 1.11 16.81 -1.11
C GLN A 17 1.59 15.70 -2.04
N GLY A 18 0.65 14.99 -2.67
CA GLY A 18 0.94 13.96 -3.66
C GLY A 18 0.12 12.67 -3.56
N LEU A 19 -0.67 12.45 -2.50
CA LEU A 19 -1.48 11.21 -2.34
C LEU A 19 -2.96 11.49 -2.01
N ASN A 20 -3.47 12.65 -2.39
CA ASN A 20 -4.88 13.00 -2.21
C ASN A 20 -5.80 11.90 -2.79
N GLY A 21 -6.79 11.44 -2.02
CA GLY A 21 -7.71 10.37 -2.44
C GLY A 21 -7.23 8.94 -2.13
N VAL A 22 -6.00 8.75 -1.65
CA VAL A 22 -5.54 7.48 -1.07
C VAL A 22 -5.85 7.48 0.43
N PRO A 23 -6.41 6.39 1.00
CA PRO A 23 -6.63 6.28 2.44
C PRO A 23 -5.35 6.54 3.27
N ALA A 24 -5.52 7.23 4.41
CA ALA A 24 -4.42 7.62 5.28
C ALA A 24 -3.56 6.43 5.76
N ALA A 25 -4.18 5.25 5.91
CA ALA A 25 -3.49 4.01 6.27
C ALA A 25 -2.37 3.63 5.28
N TYR A 26 -2.50 4.01 3.99
CA TYR A 26 -1.51 3.71 2.97
C TYR A 26 -0.66 4.91 2.59
N ALA A 27 -1.14 6.14 2.81
CA ALA A 27 -0.47 7.37 2.36
C ALA A 27 0.95 7.57 2.94
N GLY A 28 1.32 6.85 4.01
CA GLY A 28 2.66 6.85 4.59
C GLY A 28 3.70 5.97 3.88
N PHE A 29 3.32 5.23 2.83
CA PHE A 29 4.14 4.15 2.28
C PHE A 29 5.53 4.56 1.81
N ALA A 30 5.69 5.82 1.35
CA ALA A 30 6.98 6.31 0.85
C ALA A 30 8.08 6.35 1.93
N LYS A 31 7.69 6.28 3.22
CA LYS A 31 8.60 6.19 4.38
C LYS A 31 8.87 4.75 4.82
N TRP A 32 8.19 3.77 4.22
CA TRP A 32 8.36 2.36 4.55
C TRP A 32 9.52 1.74 3.77
N GLU A 33 9.93 0.56 4.21
CA GLU A 33 11.04 -0.17 3.59
C GLU A 33 10.69 -0.62 2.17
N LYS A 34 11.64 -0.47 1.24
CA LYS A 34 11.53 -1.01 -0.12
C LYS A 34 11.91 -2.48 -0.09
N VAL A 35 10.94 -3.36 -0.30
CA VAL A 35 11.13 -4.82 -0.19
C VAL A 35 11.33 -5.51 -1.53
N ALA A 36 10.98 -4.85 -2.64
CA ALA A 36 11.25 -5.36 -3.99
C ALA A 36 11.24 -4.26 -5.05
N THR A 37 12.12 -4.40 -6.04
CA THR A 37 12.13 -3.63 -7.31
C THR A 37 12.14 -4.54 -8.54
N SER A 38 12.17 -5.86 -8.33
CA SER A 38 12.23 -6.92 -9.33
C SER A 38 11.39 -8.13 -8.88
N GLY A 39 11.27 -9.16 -9.71
CA GLY A 39 10.46 -10.37 -9.40
C GLY A 39 8.94 -10.14 -9.46
N LEU A 40 8.52 -8.98 -9.98
CA LEU A 40 7.11 -8.68 -10.21
C LEU A 40 6.65 -9.30 -11.53
N PRO A 41 5.39 -9.77 -11.64
CA PRO A 41 4.88 -10.35 -12.87
C PRO A 41 5.07 -9.42 -14.07
N THR A 42 5.57 -9.99 -15.16
CA THR A 42 5.78 -9.33 -16.47
C THR A 42 4.54 -9.40 -17.36
N GLY A 43 3.52 -10.20 -17.00
CA GLY A 43 2.22 -10.28 -17.68
C GLY A 43 1.05 -9.77 -16.82
N GLY A 44 -0.12 -9.62 -17.44
CA GLY A 44 -1.36 -9.14 -16.81
C GLY A 44 -1.51 -7.60 -16.79
N PRO A 45 -2.59 -7.06 -16.18
CA PRO A 45 -2.92 -5.63 -16.21
C PRO A 45 -1.88 -4.73 -15.53
N HIS A 46 -0.90 -5.33 -14.83
CA HIS A 46 0.18 -4.63 -14.18
C HIS A 46 1.49 -4.67 -14.97
N ALA A 47 1.56 -5.28 -16.15
CA ALA A 47 2.82 -5.44 -16.89
C ALA A 47 3.51 -4.10 -17.29
N GLY A 48 4.82 -4.16 -17.58
CA GLY A 48 5.51 -3.15 -18.40
C GLY A 48 6.07 -1.89 -17.72
N GLN A 49 5.78 -1.60 -16.45
CA GLN A 49 6.34 -0.43 -15.76
C GLN A 49 7.34 -0.81 -14.66
N ALA A 50 8.34 0.06 -14.45
CA ALA A 50 9.20 0.00 -13.27
C ALA A 50 8.32 0.13 -12.01
N LYS A 51 8.52 -0.78 -11.07
CA LYS A 51 7.69 -0.88 -9.88
C LYS A 51 8.55 -0.97 -8.64
N VAL A 52 8.02 -0.44 -7.56
CA VAL A 52 8.62 -0.56 -6.23
C VAL A 52 7.55 -1.09 -5.28
N VAL A 53 7.93 -2.06 -4.46
CA VAL A 53 7.09 -2.59 -3.40
C VAL A 53 7.62 -2.12 -2.06
N TYR A 54 6.72 -1.59 -1.25
CA TYR A 54 6.95 -1.10 0.09
C TYR A 54 6.20 -1.97 1.10
N ALA A 55 6.78 -2.19 2.27
CA ALA A 55 6.14 -2.96 3.34
C ALA A 55 6.20 -2.20 4.66
N ASN A 56 5.07 -2.09 5.36
CA ASN A 56 5.03 -1.43 6.66
C ASN A 56 5.82 -2.23 7.72
N PRO A 57 6.13 -1.62 8.89
CA PRO A 57 6.89 -2.30 9.95
C PRO A 57 6.29 -3.63 10.42
N ALA A 58 4.96 -3.79 10.39
CA ALA A 58 4.30 -5.04 10.75
C ALA A 58 4.63 -6.17 9.77
N ALA A 59 4.56 -5.88 8.46
CA ALA A 59 4.93 -6.84 7.41
C ALA A 59 6.42 -7.22 7.45
N LEU A 60 7.29 -6.25 7.77
CA LEU A 60 8.74 -6.48 7.80
C LEU A 60 9.19 -7.53 8.81
N LYS A 61 8.46 -7.69 9.93
CA LYS A 61 8.77 -8.69 10.97
C LYS A 61 8.89 -10.10 10.40
N GLU A 62 8.05 -10.43 9.43
CA GLU A 62 7.91 -11.78 8.90
C GLU A 62 8.24 -11.87 7.41
N TRP A 63 8.71 -10.77 6.79
CA TRP A 63 8.89 -10.70 5.33
C TRP A 63 9.75 -11.85 4.78
N LYS A 64 10.87 -12.14 5.46
CA LYS A 64 11.86 -13.15 5.06
C LYS A 64 11.78 -14.45 5.88
N SER A 65 10.84 -14.59 6.80
CA SER A 65 10.77 -15.75 7.70
C SER A 65 10.09 -16.98 7.09
N GLY A 66 9.40 -16.81 5.96
CA GLY A 66 8.52 -17.82 5.39
C GLY A 66 7.19 -17.99 6.15
N ARG A 67 7.00 -17.35 7.31
CA ARG A 67 5.74 -17.38 8.05
C ARG A 67 4.70 -16.47 7.39
N ALA A 68 3.42 -16.70 7.69
CA ALA A 68 2.36 -15.77 7.31
C ALA A 68 2.61 -14.39 7.93
N LEU A 69 2.32 -13.33 7.17
CA LEU A 69 2.40 -11.96 7.67
C LEU A 69 1.29 -11.72 8.71
N PRO A 70 1.57 -10.98 9.80
CA PRO A 70 0.57 -10.71 10.83
C PRO A 70 -0.55 -9.78 10.32
N VAL A 71 -1.71 -9.85 10.96
CA VAL A 71 -2.80 -8.86 10.75
C VAL A 71 -2.27 -7.45 10.99
N GLY A 72 -2.68 -6.50 10.14
CA GLY A 72 -2.16 -5.13 10.10
C GLY A 72 -0.90 -4.97 9.24
N SER A 73 -0.42 -6.05 8.61
CA SER A 73 0.59 -5.95 7.55
C SER A 73 0.01 -5.22 6.34
N ILE A 74 0.76 -4.25 5.82
CA ILE A 74 0.39 -3.49 4.63
C ILE A 74 1.56 -3.55 3.65
N VAL A 75 1.24 -3.89 2.41
CA VAL A 75 2.15 -3.88 1.27
C VAL A 75 1.61 -2.93 0.22
N VAL A 76 2.46 -2.04 -0.28
CA VAL A 76 2.10 -1.07 -1.33
C VAL A 76 3.02 -1.26 -2.52
N LYS A 77 2.44 -1.47 -3.69
CA LYS A 77 3.13 -1.55 -4.98
C LYS A 77 2.81 -0.29 -5.77
N THR A 78 3.83 0.44 -6.19
CA THR A 78 3.67 1.60 -7.07
C THR A 78 4.24 1.33 -8.45
N ALA A 79 3.70 1.99 -9.47
CA ALA A 79 4.33 2.10 -10.79
C ALA A 79 4.62 3.57 -11.13
N GLY A 80 5.57 3.80 -12.03
CA GLY A 80 5.99 5.15 -12.43
C GLY A 80 6.89 5.86 -11.40
N PRO A 81 7.10 7.18 -11.54
CA PRO A 81 7.97 7.95 -10.64
C PRO A 81 7.48 7.94 -9.19
N THR A 82 8.37 7.77 -8.21
CA THR A 82 7.99 7.67 -6.78
C THR A 82 7.24 8.90 -6.24
N ARG A 83 7.55 10.09 -6.75
CA ARG A 83 6.88 11.34 -6.33
C ARG A 83 5.50 11.52 -6.96
N ALA A 84 5.21 10.83 -8.05
CA ALA A 84 3.93 10.87 -8.75
C ALA A 84 3.61 9.49 -9.36
N PRO A 85 3.27 8.49 -8.53
CA PRO A 85 2.93 7.16 -9.02
C PRO A 85 1.77 7.16 -10.02
N THR A 86 1.89 6.39 -11.10
CA THR A 86 0.80 6.16 -12.07
C THR A 86 -0.18 5.09 -11.60
N LEU A 87 0.22 4.31 -10.60
CA LEU A 87 -0.55 3.28 -9.91
C LEU A 87 -0.13 3.23 -8.45
N ILE A 88 -1.09 3.10 -7.55
CA ILE A 88 -0.88 2.70 -6.15
C ILE A 88 -1.77 1.49 -5.89
N ALA A 89 -1.19 0.31 -5.79
CA ALA A 89 -1.88 -0.92 -5.45
C ALA A 89 -1.52 -1.33 -4.02
N THR A 90 -2.52 -1.56 -3.19
CA THR A 90 -2.35 -1.81 -1.76
C THR A 90 -2.92 -3.18 -1.38
N MET A 91 -2.23 -3.85 -0.47
CA MET A 91 -2.67 -5.09 0.14
C MET A 91 -2.59 -4.95 1.66
N GLU A 92 -3.72 -5.11 2.34
CA GLU A 92 -3.79 -5.11 3.80
C GLU A 92 -4.18 -6.50 4.31
N LYS A 93 -3.39 -7.05 5.24
CA LYS A 93 -3.74 -8.29 5.93
C LYS A 93 -4.76 -7.98 7.04
N ARG A 94 -6.01 -8.33 6.80
CA ARG A 94 -7.11 -8.23 7.79
C ARG A 94 -7.39 -9.61 8.39
N ARG A 95 -8.21 -9.63 9.44
CA ARG A 95 -8.67 -10.90 10.06
C ARG A 95 -9.41 -11.81 9.07
N SER A 96 -10.11 -11.22 8.10
CA SER A 96 -10.82 -11.91 7.03
C SER A 96 -9.94 -12.32 5.85
N GLY A 97 -8.63 -12.07 5.91
CA GLY A 97 -7.69 -12.32 4.81
C GLY A 97 -7.10 -11.05 4.21
N TRP A 98 -6.55 -11.17 3.01
CA TRP A 98 -6.00 -10.04 2.28
C TRP A 98 -7.09 -9.18 1.66
N TYR A 99 -6.96 -7.87 1.83
CA TYR A 99 -7.84 -6.86 1.26
C TYR A 99 -7.05 -5.99 0.28
N TYR A 100 -7.59 -5.83 -0.92
CA TYR A 100 -6.90 -5.25 -2.07
C TYR A 100 -7.56 -3.96 -2.52
N GLU A 101 -6.78 -2.93 -2.87
CA GLU A 101 -7.27 -1.69 -3.47
C GLU A 101 -6.27 -1.16 -4.48
N GLU A 102 -6.76 -0.59 -5.58
CA GLU A 102 -5.91 0.05 -6.59
C GLU A 102 -6.40 1.43 -6.95
N TYR A 103 -5.47 2.38 -6.89
CA TYR A 103 -5.72 3.78 -7.12
C TYR A 103 -4.94 4.29 -8.31
N PHE A 104 -5.60 5.12 -9.11
CA PHE A 104 -5.03 5.77 -10.29
C PHE A 104 -5.23 7.28 -10.20
N PRO A 105 -4.28 8.08 -10.69
CA PRO A 105 -4.44 9.53 -10.75
C PRO A 105 -5.51 9.92 -11.78
N GLU A 106 -6.49 10.72 -11.35
CA GLU A 106 -7.56 11.27 -12.17
C GLU A 106 -7.95 12.65 -11.62
N GLY A 107 -7.96 13.68 -12.47
CA GLY A 107 -8.41 15.02 -12.08
C GLY A 107 -7.66 15.61 -10.87
N GLY A 108 -6.37 15.32 -10.72
CA GLY A 108 -5.53 15.85 -9.62
C GLY A 108 -5.66 15.11 -8.28
N ARG A 109 -6.33 13.95 -8.25
CA ARG A 109 -6.42 13.07 -7.07
C ARG A 109 -6.28 11.60 -7.47
N TYR A 110 -6.06 10.73 -6.52
CA TYR A 110 -6.14 9.28 -6.70
C TYR A 110 -7.58 8.81 -6.52
N VAL A 111 -8.02 7.94 -7.43
CA VAL A 111 -9.36 7.36 -7.43
C VAL A 111 -9.23 5.85 -7.36
N LEU A 112 -9.98 5.22 -6.45
CA LEU A 112 -10.12 3.77 -6.38
C LEU A 112 -10.76 3.27 -7.68
N LYS A 113 -10.05 2.44 -8.45
CA LYS A 113 -10.56 1.84 -9.69
C LYS A 113 -10.85 0.36 -9.56
N PHE A 114 -10.04 -0.38 -8.79
CA PHE A 114 -10.19 -1.82 -8.58
C PHE A 114 -10.02 -2.17 -7.11
N GLY A 115 -10.53 -3.34 -6.71
CA GLY A 115 -10.55 -3.73 -5.30
C GLY A 115 -11.66 -3.02 -4.52
N GLY A 116 -11.40 -2.73 -3.25
CA GLY A 116 -12.39 -2.11 -2.36
C GLY A 116 -13.50 -3.08 -1.91
N PRO A 117 -14.54 -2.59 -1.21
CA PRO A 117 -15.57 -3.43 -0.61
C PRO A 117 -16.29 -4.37 -1.59
N ASN A 118 -16.41 -3.98 -2.86
CA ASN A 118 -17.19 -4.70 -3.88
C ASN A 118 -16.37 -5.21 -5.07
N GLY A 119 -15.04 -5.10 -5.06
CA GLY A 119 -14.19 -5.36 -6.24
C GLY A 119 -12.99 -6.28 -6.00
N GLN A 120 -13.03 -7.11 -4.97
CA GLN A 120 -11.89 -7.95 -4.55
C GLN A 120 -11.57 -9.09 -5.53
N GLN A 121 -12.54 -9.57 -6.30
CA GLN A 121 -12.46 -10.85 -7.02
C GLN A 121 -11.31 -10.90 -8.04
N LEU A 122 -11.08 -9.81 -8.76
CA LEU A 122 -9.99 -9.70 -9.73
C LEU A 122 -8.62 -9.86 -9.06
N CYS A 123 -8.44 -9.23 -7.90
CA CYS A 123 -7.20 -9.29 -7.15
C CYS A 123 -7.00 -10.68 -6.53
N VAL A 124 -8.04 -11.22 -5.89
CA VAL A 124 -8.01 -12.54 -5.24
C VAL A 124 -7.67 -13.63 -6.24
N GLY A 125 -8.26 -13.60 -7.45
CA GLY A 125 -8.02 -14.63 -8.47
C GLY A 125 -6.54 -14.80 -8.81
N CYS A 126 -5.83 -13.69 -9.12
CA CYS A 126 -4.40 -13.75 -9.43
C CYS A 126 -3.54 -14.05 -8.20
N HIS A 127 -3.85 -13.44 -7.05
CA HIS A 127 -3.02 -13.56 -5.86
C HIS A 127 -3.12 -14.94 -5.19
N THR A 128 -4.23 -15.66 -5.38
CA THR A 128 -4.38 -17.05 -4.93
C THR A 128 -3.34 -17.98 -5.58
N GLY A 129 -2.94 -17.68 -6.82
CA GLY A 129 -1.88 -18.44 -7.52
C GLY A 129 -0.52 -18.40 -6.83
N VAL A 130 -0.30 -17.49 -5.88
CA VAL A 130 0.93 -17.38 -5.07
C VAL A 130 0.64 -17.49 -3.57
N GLN A 131 -0.39 -18.25 -3.19
CA GLN A 131 -0.75 -18.48 -1.78
C GLN A 131 0.40 -19.02 -0.93
N ALA A 132 1.28 -19.86 -1.49
CA ALA A 132 2.47 -20.38 -0.81
C ALA A 132 3.43 -19.26 -0.33
N LYS A 133 3.35 -18.08 -0.95
CA LYS A 133 4.10 -16.87 -0.58
C LYS A 133 3.24 -15.87 0.19
N ASP A 134 2.22 -16.36 0.90
CA ASP A 134 1.18 -15.57 1.55
C ASP A 134 0.56 -14.55 0.60
N PHE A 135 0.25 -15.00 -0.62
CA PHE A 135 -0.41 -14.20 -1.66
C PHE A 135 0.43 -13.03 -2.19
N LEU A 136 1.74 -12.97 -1.90
CA LEU A 136 2.63 -11.88 -2.30
C LEU A 136 3.72 -12.38 -3.27
N PHE A 137 3.66 -11.94 -4.52
CA PHE A 137 4.58 -12.36 -5.59
C PHE A 137 6.07 -12.11 -5.28
N THR A 138 6.38 -11.08 -4.50
CA THR A 138 7.75 -10.62 -4.24
C THR A 138 8.36 -11.15 -2.96
N ARG A 139 7.65 -11.97 -2.19
CA ARG A 139 8.24 -12.63 -1.01
C ARG A 139 9.18 -13.75 -1.47
N PRO A 140 10.34 -13.92 -0.80
CA PRO A 140 11.30 -14.97 -1.13
C PRO A 140 10.65 -16.35 -1.04
#